data_AF-A0A852ZEV4-F1
#
_entry.id   AF-A0A852ZEV4-F1
#
_cell.length_a   1.000
_cell.length_b   1.000
_cell.length_c   1.000
_cell.angle_alpha   90.00
_cell.angle_beta   90.00
_cell.angle_gamma   90.00
#
_symmetry.space_group_name_H-M   'P 1'
#
loop_
_entity.id
_entity.type
_entity.pdbx_description
1 polymer ?
#
loop_
_entity_poly.entity_id
_entity_poly.type
_entity_poly.pdbx_seq_one_letter_code
_entity_poly.pdbx_strand_id
1 'polypeptide(L)'
;MSSRPQQPAHLPVVAEVVRSGFVECRHHGSVVVLDADGSTALALGDVESPIYPRSANKPMQAAGMLHSGLDLEGELLALSTASHSGEEFHVAGVRRILAGAGLTEDDLRCPPDWPADVAARDALVRAGGEPARVTMNCSGKHAAMLATCVAAGWPTQTYLDPGHPLQKAIRESVERLAAEKVAHTGVDGCGAPLFALSLTGLARAFQAMVRAPEGSPEARLVAAVRAHPAYTSGSTRDEAALIGATPGLFAKGGAEACYAVALRDGRTVALKIEDGGQRARPVVMAAALRRLGVANPVVEAQAYAVQTGGGVPVGEIRAVGF
;
A
#
# COMPACT_ATOMS: atom_id res chain seq x y z
N MET A 1 -8.99 -15.54 -27.39
CA MET A 1 -9.70 -14.25 -27.33
C MET A 1 -10.13 -14.05 -25.89
N SER A 2 -9.39 -13.23 -25.13
CA SER A 2 -9.70 -13.00 -23.71
C SER A 2 -10.95 -12.13 -23.65
N SER A 3 -12.04 -12.66 -23.07
CA SER A 3 -13.25 -11.90 -22.78
C SER A 3 -12.86 -10.73 -21.89
N ARG A 4 -13.04 -9.49 -22.36
CA ARG A 4 -12.96 -8.31 -21.49
C ARG A 4 -13.81 -8.59 -20.26
N PRO A 5 -13.29 -8.43 -19.02
CA PRO A 5 -14.13 -8.46 -17.85
C PRO A 5 -15.28 -7.47 -18.07
N GLN A 6 -16.51 -7.87 -17.73
CA GLN A 6 -17.68 -7.00 -17.83
C GLN A 6 -17.37 -5.70 -17.10
N GLN A 7 -17.50 -4.56 -17.78
CA GLN A 7 -17.39 -3.26 -17.12
C GLN A 7 -18.44 -3.21 -16.00
N PRO A 8 -18.07 -2.84 -14.77
CA PRO A 8 -19.04 -2.68 -13.71
C PRO A 8 -20.10 -1.65 -14.12
N ALA A 9 -21.32 -1.85 -13.63
CA ALA A 9 -22.36 -0.82 -13.66
C ALA A 9 -21.78 0.50 -13.11
N HIS A 10 -22.22 1.63 -13.65
CA HIS A 10 -21.69 2.97 -13.38
C HIS A 10 -21.33 3.16 -11.89
N LEU A 11 -20.03 3.20 -11.58
CA LEU A 11 -19.55 3.33 -10.20
C LEU A 11 -20.11 4.62 -9.56
N PRO A 12 -20.37 4.65 -8.24
CA PRO A 12 -20.85 5.84 -7.58
C PRO A 12 -19.76 6.92 -7.55
N VAL A 13 -20.18 8.19 -7.49
CA VAL A 13 -19.29 9.30 -7.16
C VAL A 13 -18.96 9.19 -5.68
N VAL A 14 -17.68 9.13 -5.34
CA VAL A 14 -17.18 9.03 -3.95
C VAL A 14 -16.49 10.30 -3.48
N ALA A 15 -16.10 11.18 -4.41
CA ALA A 15 -15.58 12.51 -4.09
C ALA A 15 -15.87 13.53 -5.19
N GLU A 16 -16.04 14.78 -4.78
CA GLU A 16 -16.18 15.94 -5.65
C GLU A 16 -15.00 16.89 -5.43
N VAL A 17 -14.50 17.47 -6.52
CA VAL A 17 -13.61 18.63 -6.47
C VAL A 17 -14.44 19.88 -6.72
N VAL A 18 -14.48 20.74 -5.71
CA VAL A 18 -15.25 21.97 -5.72
C VAL A 18 -14.28 23.15 -5.78
N ARG A 19 -14.49 24.06 -6.73
CA ARG A 19 -13.73 25.32 -6.87
C ARG A 19 -14.71 26.47 -6.98
N SER A 20 -14.58 27.45 -6.10
CA SER A 20 -15.43 28.65 -6.05
C SER A 20 -16.92 28.32 -6.06
N GLY A 21 -17.31 27.25 -5.34
CA GLY A 21 -18.70 26.75 -5.27
C GLY A 21 -19.14 25.88 -6.46
N PHE A 22 -18.32 25.68 -7.48
CA PHE A 22 -18.62 24.86 -8.66
C PHE A 22 -17.97 23.48 -8.57
N VAL A 23 -18.75 22.42 -8.80
CA VAL A 23 -18.23 21.04 -8.90
C VAL A 23 -17.60 20.86 -10.27
N GLU A 24 -16.26 20.98 -10.35
CA GLU A 24 -15.52 20.87 -11.62
C GLU A 24 -15.09 19.44 -11.97
N CYS A 25 -14.99 18.56 -10.97
CA CYS A 25 -14.59 17.17 -11.19
C CYS A 25 -15.28 16.23 -10.19
N ARG A 26 -15.55 15.00 -10.65
CA ARG A 26 -16.13 13.91 -9.85
C ARG A 26 -15.23 12.69 -9.96
N HIS A 27 -14.86 12.13 -8.82
CA HIS A 27 -14.13 10.88 -8.74
C HIS A 27 -15.11 9.75 -8.44
N HIS A 28 -15.12 8.75 -9.31
CA HIS A 28 -15.88 7.52 -9.14
C HIS A 28 -15.01 6.46 -8.45
N GLY A 29 -15.62 5.57 -7.68
CA GLY A 29 -14.85 4.53 -6.99
C GLY A 29 -15.68 3.54 -6.22
N SER A 30 -14.98 2.62 -5.59
CA SER A 30 -15.53 1.58 -4.73
C SER A 30 -14.96 1.67 -3.33
N VAL A 31 -15.79 1.39 -2.32
CA VAL A 31 -15.42 1.37 -0.90
C VAL A 31 -16.10 0.20 -0.23
N VAL A 32 -15.35 -0.60 0.52
CA VAL A 32 -15.88 -1.63 1.40
C VAL A 32 -15.46 -1.33 2.84
N VAL A 33 -16.39 -1.51 3.76
CA VAL A 33 -16.14 -1.45 5.21
C VAL A 33 -16.57 -2.77 5.82
N LEU A 34 -15.64 -3.41 6.53
CA LEU A 34 -15.90 -4.60 7.31
C LEU A 34 -16.03 -4.23 8.78
N ASP A 35 -17.03 -4.81 9.45
CA ASP A 35 -17.16 -4.79 10.89
C ASP A 35 -16.17 -5.74 11.58
N ALA A 36 -16.04 -5.61 12.89
CA ALA A 36 -15.07 -6.39 13.69
C ALA A 36 -15.30 -7.92 13.62
N ASP A 37 -16.52 -8.35 13.33
CA ASP A 37 -16.90 -9.75 13.13
C ASP A 37 -16.65 -10.27 11.71
N GLY A 38 -16.21 -9.38 10.80
CA GLY A 38 -15.95 -9.68 9.39
C GLY A 38 -17.15 -9.49 8.47
N SER A 39 -18.32 -9.12 8.99
CA SER A 39 -19.48 -8.78 8.17
C SER A 39 -19.27 -7.46 7.42
N THR A 40 -19.94 -7.29 6.28
CA THR A 40 -19.86 -6.06 5.48
C THR A 40 -20.80 -5.00 6.07
N ALA A 41 -20.22 -3.96 6.68
CA ALA A 41 -20.95 -2.81 7.23
C ALA A 41 -21.37 -1.82 6.13
N LEU A 42 -20.56 -1.69 5.08
CA LEU A 42 -20.82 -0.82 3.93
C LEU A 42 -20.15 -1.40 2.68
N ALA A 43 -20.85 -1.34 1.55
CA ALA A 43 -20.29 -1.56 0.23
C ALA A 43 -20.84 -0.49 -0.72
N LEU A 44 -19.93 0.29 -1.31
CA LEU A 44 -20.21 1.29 -2.33
C LEU A 44 -19.49 0.88 -3.61
N GLY A 45 -20.19 0.88 -4.74
CA GLY A 45 -19.63 0.48 -6.04
C GLY A 45 -19.42 -1.03 -6.16
N ASP A 46 -18.53 -1.42 -7.09
CA ASP A 46 -18.13 -2.81 -7.27
C ASP A 46 -16.93 -3.15 -6.38
N VAL A 47 -17.16 -3.96 -5.35
CA VAL A 47 -16.15 -4.36 -4.36
C VAL A 47 -15.68 -5.80 -4.54
N GLU A 48 -16.31 -6.56 -5.44
CA GLU A 48 -16.09 -8.00 -5.64
C GLU A 48 -15.30 -8.29 -6.92
N SER A 49 -15.43 -7.45 -7.96
CA SER A 49 -14.61 -7.61 -9.17
C SER A 49 -13.11 -7.49 -8.85
N PRO A 50 -12.26 -8.34 -9.46
CA PRO A 50 -10.83 -8.27 -9.21
C PRO A 50 -10.22 -6.94 -9.65
N ILE A 51 -9.50 -6.31 -8.73
CA ILE A 51 -8.64 -5.17 -8.98
C ILE A 51 -7.19 -5.57 -8.72
N TYR A 52 -6.25 -4.78 -9.23
CA TYR A 52 -4.88 -4.85 -8.75
C TYR A 52 -4.73 -3.94 -7.53
N PRO A 53 -4.51 -4.48 -6.32
CA PRO A 53 -4.29 -3.65 -5.12
C PRO A 53 -2.97 -2.88 -5.18
N ARG A 54 -2.11 -3.19 -6.16
CA ARG A 54 -0.76 -2.61 -6.34
C ARG A 54 0.01 -2.72 -5.01
N SER A 55 0.74 -1.68 -4.62
CA SER A 55 1.52 -1.65 -3.38
C SER A 55 0.70 -1.88 -2.10
N ALA A 56 -0.64 -1.79 -2.13
CA ALA A 56 -1.46 -2.07 -0.95
C ALA A 56 -1.37 -3.54 -0.51
N ASN A 57 -0.96 -4.47 -1.40
CA ASN A 57 -0.83 -5.88 -1.03
C ASN A 57 0.53 -6.28 -0.42
N LYS A 58 1.51 -5.37 -0.38
CA LYS A 58 2.87 -5.67 0.09
C LYS A 58 2.93 -6.27 1.50
N PRO A 59 2.05 -5.90 2.46
CA PRO A 59 2.00 -6.58 3.75
C PRO A 59 1.75 -8.09 3.67
N MET A 60 0.87 -8.55 2.78
CA MET A 60 0.64 -9.99 2.57
C MET A 60 1.88 -10.68 1.98
N GLN A 61 2.62 -9.98 1.10
CA GLN A 61 3.87 -10.49 0.55
C GLN A 61 4.94 -10.65 1.64
N ALA A 62 5.11 -9.64 2.49
CA ALA A 62 6.03 -9.68 3.62
C ALA A 62 5.65 -10.76 4.64
N ALA A 63 4.37 -10.98 4.92
CA ALA A 63 3.94 -12.12 5.73
C ALA A 63 4.39 -13.46 5.12
N GLY A 64 4.25 -13.64 3.80
CA GLY A 64 4.73 -14.85 3.10
C GLY A 64 6.24 -15.01 3.17
N MET A 65 6.98 -13.91 3.09
CA MET A 65 8.43 -13.89 3.25
C MET A 65 8.87 -14.29 4.67
N LEU A 66 8.21 -13.77 5.72
CA LEU A 66 8.48 -14.15 7.11
C LEU A 66 8.23 -15.64 7.36
N HIS A 67 7.13 -16.19 6.83
CA HIS A 67 6.86 -17.63 6.89
C HIS A 67 7.88 -18.47 6.10
N SER A 68 8.62 -17.84 5.18
CA SER A 68 9.68 -18.45 4.37
C SER A 68 11.09 -18.20 4.92
N GLY A 69 11.22 -17.70 6.15
CA GLY A 69 12.51 -17.53 6.83
C GLY A 69 13.14 -16.13 6.71
N LEU A 70 12.41 -15.13 6.19
CA LEU A 70 12.86 -13.74 6.32
C LEU A 70 12.98 -13.37 7.80
N ASP A 71 14.16 -12.91 8.21
CA ASP A 71 14.43 -12.45 9.57
C ASP A 71 14.79 -10.97 9.56
N LEU A 72 13.76 -10.12 9.55
CA LEU A 72 13.89 -8.67 9.68
C LEU A 72 13.03 -8.21 10.86
N GLU A 73 13.47 -7.13 11.51
CA GLU A 73 12.76 -6.51 12.62
C GLU A 73 12.70 -4.98 12.47
N GLY A 74 11.92 -4.33 13.34
CA GLY A 74 11.85 -2.88 13.45
C GLY A 74 11.62 -2.16 12.11
N GLU A 75 12.45 -1.16 11.84
CA GLU A 75 12.36 -0.32 10.66
C GLU A 75 12.60 -1.08 9.34
N LEU A 76 13.45 -2.11 9.36
CA LEU A 76 13.76 -2.92 8.17
C LEU A 76 12.60 -3.86 7.83
N LEU A 77 11.92 -4.38 8.85
CA LEU A 77 10.70 -5.16 8.63
C LEU A 77 9.59 -4.28 8.06
N ALA A 78 9.43 -3.05 8.55
CA ALA A 78 8.50 -2.10 7.96
C ALA A 78 8.85 -1.81 6.49
N LEU A 79 10.14 -1.60 6.19
CA LEU A 79 10.67 -1.34 4.85
C LEU A 79 10.40 -2.49 3.85
N SER A 80 10.27 -3.73 4.33
CA SER A 80 9.93 -4.88 3.47
C SER A 80 8.54 -4.76 2.82
N THR A 81 7.66 -3.93 3.37
CA THR A 81 6.32 -3.64 2.81
C THR A 81 6.26 -2.34 2.01
N ALA A 82 7.40 -1.67 1.83
CA ALA A 82 7.40 -0.27 1.47
C ALA A 82 7.02 0.00 0.01
N SER A 83 6.37 1.15 -0.18
CA SER A 83 6.36 1.92 -1.42
C SER A 83 7.02 3.26 -1.11
N HIS A 84 8.29 3.22 -0.68
CA HIS A 84 8.96 4.33 -0.03
C HIS A 84 9.24 5.52 -0.96
N SER A 85 9.49 6.69 -0.39
CA SER A 85 9.68 7.94 -1.14
C SER A 85 11.12 8.18 -1.56
N GLY A 86 12.00 7.19 -1.37
CA GLY A 86 13.42 7.27 -1.77
C GLY A 86 14.26 8.23 -0.92
N GLU A 87 13.77 8.64 0.26
CA GLU A 87 14.56 9.43 1.22
C GLU A 87 15.78 8.64 1.74
N GLU A 88 16.78 9.35 2.26
CA GLU A 88 18.09 8.78 2.63
C GLU A 88 17.99 7.58 3.57
N PHE A 89 17.14 7.65 4.61
CA PHE A 89 16.96 6.55 5.56
C PHE A 89 16.35 5.29 4.91
N HIS A 90 15.53 5.45 3.87
CA HIS A 90 15.04 4.30 3.10
C HIS A 90 16.19 3.64 2.35
N VAL A 91 16.95 4.43 1.58
CA VAL A 91 18.09 3.94 0.78
C VAL A 91 19.11 3.23 1.68
N ALA A 92 19.42 3.82 2.83
CA ALA A 92 20.28 3.20 3.84
C ALA A 92 19.70 1.88 4.39
N GLY A 93 18.39 1.83 4.64
CA GLY A 93 17.69 0.62 5.05
C GLY A 93 17.74 -0.50 4.00
N VAL A 94 17.55 -0.17 2.71
CA VAL A 94 17.65 -1.14 1.60
C VAL A 94 19.05 -1.74 1.56
N ARG A 95 20.09 -0.90 1.64
CA ARG A 95 21.49 -1.35 1.69
C ARG A 95 21.77 -2.24 2.90
N ARG A 96 21.21 -1.93 4.08
CA ARG A 96 21.34 -2.76 5.28
C ARG A 96 20.72 -4.14 5.10
N ILE A 97 19.53 -4.22 4.49
CA ILE A 97 18.87 -5.51 4.22
C ILE A 97 19.72 -6.35 3.26
N LEU A 98 20.20 -5.75 2.16
CA LEU A 98 21.05 -6.43 1.17
C LEU A 98 22.35 -6.91 1.80
N ALA A 99 23.06 -6.03 2.52
CA ALA A 99 24.32 -6.36 3.17
C ALA A 99 24.17 -7.47 4.23
N GLY A 100 23.06 -7.46 4.99
CA GLY A 100 22.74 -8.53 5.94
C GLY A 100 22.53 -9.89 5.29
N ALA A 101 22.17 -9.93 4.00
CA ALA A 101 22.05 -11.14 3.19
C ALA A 101 23.31 -11.44 2.34
N GLY A 102 24.40 -10.67 2.49
CA GLY A 102 25.61 -10.81 1.67
C GLY A 102 25.44 -10.37 0.21
N LEU A 103 24.50 -9.46 -0.05
CA LEU A 103 24.13 -8.98 -1.39
C LEU A 103 24.41 -7.48 -1.54
N THR A 104 24.32 -7.00 -2.77
CA THR A 104 24.55 -5.60 -3.15
C THR A 104 23.39 -5.01 -3.96
N GLU A 105 23.46 -3.72 -4.30
CA GLU A 105 22.43 -3.09 -5.15
C GLU A 105 22.33 -3.72 -6.55
N ASP A 106 23.39 -4.36 -7.04
CA ASP A 106 23.43 -5.03 -8.34
C ASP A 106 22.51 -6.26 -8.41
N ASP A 107 22.14 -6.81 -7.25
CA ASP A 107 21.20 -7.93 -7.15
C ASP A 107 19.73 -7.48 -7.32
N LEU A 108 19.45 -6.18 -7.18
CA LEU A 108 18.11 -5.64 -7.38
C LEU A 108 17.67 -5.77 -8.84
N ARG A 109 16.41 -6.19 -9.03
CA ARG A 109 15.81 -6.37 -10.37
C ARG A 109 14.66 -5.40 -10.64
N CYS A 110 14.25 -4.59 -9.66
CA CYS A 110 13.38 -3.44 -9.91
C CYS A 110 14.08 -2.43 -10.81
N PRO A 111 13.37 -1.73 -11.71
CA PRO A 111 13.99 -0.74 -12.60
C PRO A 111 14.66 0.39 -11.80
N PRO A 112 15.68 1.05 -12.38
CA PRO A 112 16.18 2.29 -11.80
C PRO A 112 15.08 3.37 -11.85
N ASP A 113 14.97 4.16 -10.80
CA ASP A 113 13.99 5.25 -10.71
C ASP A 113 14.49 6.38 -9.80
N TRP A 114 13.91 7.57 -9.95
CA TRP A 114 14.18 8.69 -9.04
C TRP A 114 13.48 8.47 -7.69
N PRO A 115 13.96 9.09 -6.59
CA PRO A 115 13.16 9.23 -5.38
C PRO A 115 11.79 9.84 -5.69
N ALA A 116 10.74 9.28 -5.08
CA ALA A 116 9.38 9.83 -5.25
C ALA A 116 9.16 11.10 -4.41
N ASP A 117 9.94 11.29 -3.34
CA ASP A 117 9.99 12.57 -2.63
C ASP A 117 10.74 13.61 -3.48
N VAL A 118 10.11 14.76 -3.68
CA VAL A 118 10.64 15.83 -4.53
C VAL A 118 11.92 16.42 -3.95
N ALA A 119 11.99 16.62 -2.63
CA ALA A 119 13.18 17.19 -2.00
C ALA A 119 14.38 16.24 -2.08
N ALA A 120 14.17 14.95 -1.83
CA ALA A 120 15.17 13.89 -1.98
C ALA A 120 15.65 13.78 -3.43
N ARG A 121 14.73 13.79 -4.40
CA ARG A 121 15.07 13.80 -5.84
C ARG A 121 15.91 15.02 -6.19
N ASP A 122 15.47 16.20 -5.81
CA ASP A 122 16.15 17.45 -6.17
C ASP A 122 17.54 17.53 -5.51
N ALA A 123 17.70 17.00 -4.29
CA ALA A 123 19.00 16.87 -3.64
C ALA A 123 19.93 15.92 -4.41
N LEU A 124 19.43 14.75 -4.85
CA LEU A 124 20.19 13.80 -5.64
C LEU A 124 20.63 14.39 -6.99
N VAL A 125 19.72 15.08 -7.69
CA VAL A 125 20.01 15.76 -8.96
C VAL A 125 21.08 16.84 -8.77
N ARG A 126 20.98 17.66 -7.72
CA ARG A 126 22.00 18.68 -7.41
C ARG A 126 23.37 18.09 -7.08
N ALA A 127 23.40 16.89 -6.51
CA ALA A 127 24.64 16.15 -6.25
C ALA A 127 25.20 15.43 -7.49
N GLY A 128 24.55 15.56 -8.66
CA GLY A 128 24.96 14.89 -9.90
C GLY A 128 24.60 13.40 -9.95
N GLY A 129 23.66 12.96 -9.11
CA GLY A 129 23.17 11.58 -9.11
C GLY A 129 22.22 11.28 -10.27
N GLU A 130 21.99 10.00 -10.50
CA GLU A 130 21.14 9.44 -11.56
C GLU A 130 20.05 8.54 -10.96
N PRO A 131 18.99 8.16 -11.72
CA PRO A 131 18.04 7.14 -11.28
C PRO A 131 18.75 5.83 -10.93
N ALA A 132 18.44 5.26 -9.77
CA ALA A 132 19.05 4.03 -9.30
C ALA A 132 18.00 3.02 -8.83
N ARG A 133 18.37 1.74 -8.80
CA ARG A 133 17.44 0.69 -8.33
C ARG A 133 17.14 0.82 -6.85
N VAL A 134 18.11 1.27 -6.06
CA VAL A 134 17.98 1.46 -4.60
C VAL A 134 17.08 2.65 -4.22
N THR A 135 16.89 3.62 -5.14
CA THR A 135 15.99 4.77 -4.93
C THR A 135 14.56 4.49 -5.37
N MET A 136 14.35 3.43 -6.16
CA MET A 136 13.03 3.01 -6.62
C MET A 136 12.15 2.59 -5.44
N ASN A 137 10.89 3.03 -5.44
CA ASN A 137 9.97 2.92 -4.30
C ASN A 137 9.68 1.49 -3.79
N CYS A 138 9.92 0.46 -4.60
CA CYS A 138 9.76 -0.94 -4.23
C CYS A 138 11.06 -1.60 -3.79
N SER A 139 12.20 -0.91 -3.83
CA SER A 139 13.51 -1.54 -3.60
C SER A 139 13.63 -2.17 -2.20
N GLY A 140 12.99 -1.62 -1.17
CA GLY A 140 12.85 -2.26 0.15
C GLY A 140 12.19 -3.64 0.12
N LYS A 141 11.09 -3.78 -0.63
CA LYS A 141 10.44 -5.08 -0.86
C LYS A 141 11.36 -6.02 -1.65
N HIS A 142 12.07 -5.53 -2.66
CA HIS A 142 13.00 -6.35 -3.45
C HIS A 142 14.19 -6.84 -2.62
N ALA A 143 14.75 -6.00 -1.75
CA ALA A 143 15.80 -6.40 -0.82
C ALA A 143 15.30 -7.48 0.15
N ALA A 144 14.06 -7.36 0.66
CA ALA A 144 13.45 -8.39 1.49
C ALA A 144 13.19 -9.71 0.73
N MET A 145 12.74 -9.64 -0.53
CA MET A 145 12.60 -10.80 -1.41
C MET A 145 13.94 -11.53 -1.59
N LEU A 146 15.01 -10.79 -1.83
CA LEU A 146 16.37 -11.31 -1.96
C LEU A 146 16.89 -11.93 -0.65
N ALA A 147 16.72 -11.24 0.48
CA ALA A 147 17.08 -11.76 1.81
C ALA A 147 16.32 -13.06 2.14
N THR A 148 15.04 -13.14 1.75
CA THR A 148 14.24 -14.36 1.88
C THR A 148 14.81 -15.49 1.02
N CYS A 149 15.18 -15.21 -0.23
CA CYS A 149 15.82 -16.21 -1.09
C CYS A 149 17.11 -16.74 -0.46
N VAL A 150 17.96 -15.87 0.09
CA VAL A 150 19.20 -16.29 0.77
C VAL A 150 18.89 -17.18 1.99
N ALA A 151 17.97 -16.74 2.86
CA ALA A 151 17.59 -17.51 4.06
C ALA A 151 17.00 -18.89 3.72
N ALA A 152 16.22 -18.98 2.65
CA ALA A 152 15.57 -20.22 2.20
C ALA A 152 16.42 -21.08 1.24
N GLY A 153 17.62 -20.63 0.87
CA GLY A 153 18.47 -21.32 -0.11
C GLY A 153 17.91 -21.32 -1.54
N TRP A 154 17.11 -20.32 -1.90
CA TRP A 154 16.52 -20.17 -3.24
C TRP A 154 17.36 -19.26 -4.16
N PRO A 155 17.26 -19.42 -5.50
CA PRO A 155 18.00 -18.58 -6.44
C PRO A 155 17.67 -17.09 -6.30
N THR A 156 18.69 -16.25 -6.14
CA THR A 156 18.51 -14.78 -6.06
C THR A 156 18.39 -14.12 -7.43
N GLN A 157 18.75 -14.79 -8.53
CA GLN A 157 18.76 -14.20 -9.86
C GLN A 157 17.39 -14.22 -10.53
N THR A 158 16.51 -15.15 -10.13
CA THR A 158 15.22 -15.40 -10.77
C THR A 158 14.03 -15.16 -9.84
N TYR A 159 14.21 -14.46 -8.73
CA TYR A 159 13.16 -14.25 -7.71
C TYR A 159 11.90 -13.54 -8.22
N LEU A 160 11.92 -12.90 -9.38
CA LEU A 160 10.75 -12.28 -10.02
C LEU A 160 9.94 -13.25 -10.89
N ASP A 161 10.47 -14.43 -11.20
CA ASP A 161 9.77 -15.43 -12.01
C ASP A 161 8.53 -15.94 -11.26
N PRO A 162 7.31 -15.89 -11.84
CA PRO A 162 6.11 -16.46 -11.23
C PRO A 162 6.24 -17.94 -10.80
N GLY A 163 7.13 -18.71 -11.44
CA GLY A 163 7.45 -20.09 -11.09
C GLY A 163 8.40 -20.25 -9.90
N HIS A 164 9.04 -19.17 -9.45
CA HIS A 164 10.02 -19.17 -8.36
C HIS A 164 9.36 -19.54 -7.02
N PRO A 165 10.01 -20.33 -6.14
CA PRO A 165 9.47 -20.70 -4.82
C PRO A 165 8.99 -19.51 -3.98
N LEU A 166 9.78 -18.42 -3.95
CA LEU A 166 9.39 -17.15 -3.33
C LEU A 166 8.03 -16.63 -3.81
N GLN A 167 7.80 -16.58 -5.13
CA GLN A 167 6.57 -16.00 -5.69
C GLN A 167 5.37 -16.90 -5.43
N LYS A 168 5.57 -18.22 -5.35
CA LYS A 168 4.56 -19.19 -4.93
C LYS A 168 4.20 -18.99 -3.45
N ALA A 169 5.17 -18.89 -2.56
CA ALA A 169 4.95 -18.64 -1.13
C ALA A 169 4.25 -17.28 -0.89
N ILE A 170 4.63 -16.24 -1.63
CA ILE A 170 3.96 -14.94 -1.60
C ILE A 170 2.50 -15.08 -2.05
N ARG A 171 2.25 -15.78 -3.17
CA ARG A 171 0.89 -16.01 -3.67
C ARG A 171 0.03 -16.74 -2.64
N GLU A 172 0.57 -17.80 -2.02
CA GLU A 172 -0.13 -18.56 -0.97
C GLU A 172 -0.48 -17.68 0.22
N SER A 173 0.43 -16.81 0.66
CA SER A 173 0.17 -15.86 1.73
C SER A 173 -0.93 -14.86 1.37
N VAL A 174 -0.89 -14.32 0.14
CA VAL A 174 -1.93 -13.43 -0.38
C VAL A 174 -3.31 -14.10 -0.39
N GLU A 175 -3.41 -15.31 -0.96
CA GLU A 175 -4.68 -16.05 -1.03
C GLU A 175 -5.22 -16.41 0.35
N ARG A 176 -4.35 -16.83 1.27
CA ARG A 176 -4.71 -17.19 2.64
C ARG A 176 -5.25 -15.99 3.41
N LEU A 177 -4.54 -14.86 3.37
CA LEU A 177 -4.92 -13.66 4.14
C LEU A 177 -6.18 -13.01 3.55
N ALA A 178 -6.29 -12.95 2.22
CA ALA A 178 -7.47 -12.41 1.56
C ALA A 178 -8.70 -13.35 1.65
N ALA A 179 -8.47 -14.61 2.04
CA ALA A 179 -9.46 -15.69 2.03
C ALA A 179 -10.15 -15.83 0.65
N GLU A 180 -9.38 -15.66 -0.42
CA GLU A 180 -9.83 -15.80 -1.80
C GLU A 180 -8.69 -16.26 -2.71
N LYS A 181 -9.02 -16.74 -3.91
CA LYS A 181 -8.01 -17.10 -4.92
C LYS A 181 -7.60 -15.88 -5.72
N VAL A 182 -6.32 -15.81 -6.07
CA VAL A 182 -5.84 -14.81 -7.02
C VAL A 182 -6.55 -15.03 -8.35
N ALA A 183 -7.33 -14.04 -8.78
CA ALA A 183 -8.13 -14.13 -9.99
C ALA A 183 -7.27 -14.01 -11.26
N HIS A 184 -6.20 -13.24 -11.19
CA HIS A 184 -5.27 -13.01 -12.29
C HIS A 184 -3.89 -12.55 -11.79
N THR A 185 -2.83 -12.95 -12.47
CA THR A 185 -1.46 -12.52 -12.18
C THR A 185 -0.93 -11.69 -13.35
N GLY A 186 -0.66 -10.41 -13.09
CA GLY A 186 0.03 -9.51 -14.01
C GLY A 186 1.50 -9.31 -13.63
N VAL A 187 2.12 -8.30 -14.25
CA VAL A 187 3.47 -7.82 -13.91
C VAL A 187 3.36 -6.38 -13.42
N ASP A 188 3.90 -6.11 -12.22
CA ASP A 188 3.92 -4.77 -11.63
C ASP A 188 4.99 -3.89 -12.30
N GLY A 189 4.92 -2.57 -12.08
CA GLY A 189 5.94 -1.62 -12.59
C GLY A 189 7.35 -1.89 -12.03
N CYS A 190 7.44 -2.59 -10.89
CA CYS A 190 8.71 -3.06 -10.34
C CYS A 190 9.23 -4.37 -10.97
N GLY A 191 8.47 -4.98 -11.86
CA GLY A 191 8.79 -6.27 -12.50
C GLY A 191 8.37 -7.51 -11.72
N ALA A 192 7.86 -7.37 -10.49
CA ALA A 192 7.37 -8.49 -9.70
C ALA A 192 5.95 -8.94 -10.11
N PRO A 193 5.56 -10.19 -9.82
CA PRO A 193 4.19 -10.65 -9.99
C PRO A 193 3.17 -9.76 -9.26
N LEU A 194 2.05 -9.49 -9.93
CA LEU A 194 0.98 -8.63 -9.43
C LEU A 194 -0.32 -9.42 -9.33
N PHE A 195 -0.74 -9.71 -8.10
CA PHE A 195 -1.90 -10.56 -7.83
C PHE A 195 -3.20 -9.74 -7.75
N ALA A 196 -4.15 -10.04 -8.62
CA ALA A 196 -5.49 -9.44 -8.61
C ALA A 196 -6.37 -10.11 -7.55
N LEU A 197 -7.07 -9.26 -6.79
CA LEU A 197 -7.92 -9.59 -5.65
C LEU A 197 -9.15 -8.69 -5.67
N SER A 198 -10.23 -9.09 -5.00
CA SER A 198 -11.37 -8.20 -4.76
C SER A 198 -10.99 -7.12 -3.74
N LEU A 199 -11.76 -6.03 -3.70
CA LEU A 199 -11.61 -5.00 -2.67
C LEU A 199 -11.96 -5.59 -1.29
N THR A 200 -12.98 -6.44 -1.25
CA THR A 200 -13.37 -7.22 -0.07
C THR A 200 -12.25 -8.14 0.41
N GLY A 201 -11.56 -8.86 -0.49
CA GLY A 201 -10.41 -9.70 -0.16
C GLY A 201 -9.23 -8.90 0.38
N LEU A 202 -8.95 -7.72 -0.19
CA LEU A 202 -7.95 -6.79 0.36
C LEU A 202 -8.32 -6.36 1.80
N ALA A 203 -9.59 -6.02 2.05
CA ALA A 203 -10.06 -5.68 3.41
C ALA A 203 -9.91 -6.86 4.37
N ARG A 204 -10.31 -8.08 3.97
CA ARG A 204 -10.14 -9.29 4.79
C ARG A 204 -8.67 -9.55 5.15
N ALA A 205 -7.75 -9.34 4.21
CA ALA A 205 -6.33 -9.50 4.47
C ALA A 205 -5.83 -8.54 5.56
N PHE A 206 -6.23 -7.27 5.50
CA PHE A 206 -5.85 -6.28 6.51
C PHE A 206 -6.46 -6.62 7.87
N GLN A 207 -7.74 -7.00 7.91
CA GLN A 207 -8.41 -7.46 9.12
C GLN A 207 -7.69 -8.67 9.74
N ALA A 208 -7.35 -9.68 8.93
CA ALA A 208 -6.67 -10.88 9.36
C ALA A 208 -5.28 -10.57 9.96
N MET A 209 -4.53 -9.66 9.36
CA MET A 209 -3.21 -9.26 9.87
C MET A 209 -3.30 -8.55 11.23
N VAL A 210 -4.29 -7.67 11.42
CA VAL A 210 -4.42 -6.93 12.69
C VAL A 210 -4.98 -7.82 13.82
N ARG A 211 -5.77 -8.85 13.48
CA ARG A 211 -6.30 -9.84 14.41
C ARG A 211 -5.38 -11.04 14.62
N ALA A 212 -4.22 -11.09 13.95
CA ALA A 212 -3.31 -12.20 14.07
C ALA A 212 -2.82 -12.37 15.52
N PRO A 213 -2.62 -13.61 16.02
CA PRO A 213 -2.16 -13.85 17.37
C PRO A 213 -0.85 -13.12 17.68
N GLU A 214 -0.68 -12.66 18.92
CA GLU A 214 0.56 -12.04 19.37
C GLU A 214 1.76 -12.97 19.14
N GLY A 215 2.88 -12.41 18.67
CA GLY A 215 4.08 -13.16 18.30
C GLY A 215 4.03 -13.80 16.90
N SER A 216 2.88 -13.86 16.23
CA SER A 216 2.81 -14.32 14.83
C SER A 216 3.59 -13.39 13.87
N PRO A 217 4.05 -13.90 12.71
CA PRO A 217 4.66 -13.08 11.68
C PRO A 217 3.83 -11.85 11.28
N GLU A 218 2.52 -12.01 11.11
CA GLU A 218 1.60 -10.93 10.78
C GLU A 218 1.53 -9.88 11.90
N ALA A 219 1.44 -10.30 13.17
CA ALA A 219 1.42 -9.38 14.30
C ALA A 219 2.75 -8.60 14.45
N ARG A 220 3.90 -9.28 14.28
CA ARG A 220 5.24 -8.64 14.26
C ARG A 220 5.33 -7.59 13.15
N LEU A 221 4.85 -7.94 11.95
CA LEU A 221 4.85 -7.03 10.81
C LEU A 221 3.96 -5.81 11.02
N VAL A 222 2.74 -6.01 11.53
CA VAL A 222 1.82 -4.92 11.87
C VAL A 222 2.43 -3.99 12.93
N ALA A 223 3.08 -4.55 13.95
CA ALA A 223 3.78 -3.77 14.98
C ALA A 223 4.92 -2.94 14.38
N ALA A 224 5.75 -3.53 13.52
CA ALA A 224 6.83 -2.82 12.83
C ALA A 224 6.34 -1.65 11.98
N VAL A 225 5.29 -1.87 11.17
CA VAL A 225 4.69 -0.81 10.34
C VAL A 225 4.11 0.33 11.20
N ARG A 226 3.47 0.00 12.33
CA ARG A 226 2.94 1.00 13.27
C ARG A 226 4.04 1.81 13.95
N ALA A 227 5.15 1.18 14.31
CA ALA A 227 6.28 1.84 14.96
C ALA A 227 7.12 2.68 13.98
N HIS A 228 7.19 2.28 12.71
CA HIS A 228 8.03 2.90 11.69
C HIS A 228 7.27 3.25 10.40
N PRO A 229 6.17 4.03 10.48
CA PRO A 229 5.31 4.29 9.31
C PRO A 229 6.02 5.09 8.22
N ALA A 230 7.01 5.91 8.57
CA ALA A 230 7.83 6.61 7.58
C ALA A 230 8.57 5.62 6.66
N TYR A 231 9.07 4.50 7.19
CA TYR A 231 9.80 3.49 6.41
C TYR A 231 8.94 2.75 5.39
N THR A 232 7.62 2.73 5.53
CA THR A 232 6.71 2.08 4.58
C THR A 232 6.36 2.95 3.38
N SER A 233 6.53 4.27 3.50
CA SER A 233 5.98 5.23 2.53
C SER A 233 6.83 6.48 2.37
N GLY A 234 7.00 7.27 3.41
CA GLY A 234 7.78 8.50 3.42
C GLY A 234 7.36 9.40 4.56
N SER A 235 8.24 10.32 4.94
CA SER A 235 8.04 11.21 6.09
C SER A 235 6.84 12.16 5.95
N THR A 236 6.40 12.43 4.72
CA THR A 236 5.34 13.41 4.39
C THR A 236 4.05 12.79 3.86
N ARG A 237 3.98 11.45 3.76
CA ARG A 237 2.84 10.76 3.13
C ARG A 237 1.63 10.72 4.07
N ASP A 238 0.44 10.77 3.47
CA ASP A 238 -0.85 10.71 4.18
C ASP A 238 -0.97 9.47 5.06
N GLU A 239 -0.51 8.31 4.55
CA GLU A 239 -0.58 7.05 5.30
C GLU A 239 0.32 7.04 6.53
N ALA A 240 1.51 7.67 6.45
CA ALA A 240 2.41 7.75 7.58
C ALA A 240 1.85 8.65 8.70
N ALA A 241 1.29 9.80 8.32
CA ALA A 241 0.61 10.70 9.24
C ALA A 241 -0.60 10.00 9.90
N LEU A 242 -1.39 9.26 9.12
CA LEU A 242 -2.58 8.58 9.61
C LEU A 242 -2.26 7.46 10.60
N ILE A 243 -1.24 6.63 10.31
CA ILE A 243 -0.76 5.59 11.22
C ILE A 243 -0.23 6.22 12.52
N GLY A 244 0.59 7.27 12.41
CA GLY A 244 1.19 7.93 13.58
C GLY A 244 0.17 8.60 14.50
N ALA A 245 -0.92 9.14 13.95
CA ALA A 245 -1.95 9.85 14.71
C ALA A 245 -3.06 8.96 15.26
N THR A 246 -3.16 7.69 14.82
CA THR A 246 -4.28 6.81 15.17
C THR A 246 -3.79 5.54 15.84
N PRO A 247 -3.81 5.46 17.19
CA PRO A 247 -3.30 4.31 17.93
C PRO A 247 -3.92 2.98 17.47
N GLY A 248 -3.08 2.03 17.09
CA GLY A 248 -3.53 0.71 16.65
C GLY A 248 -4.12 0.68 15.24
N LEU A 249 -4.00 1.74 14.45
CA LEU A 249 -4.34 1.71 13.03
C LEU A 249 -3.22 1.05 12.23
N PHE A 250 -3.56 0.24 11.24
CA PHE A 250 -2.64 -0.34 10.27
C PHE A 250 -3.09 0.04 8.86
N ALA A 251 -2.20 0.59 8.03
CA ALA A 251 -2.56 1.09 6.71
C ALA A 251 -1.53 0.77 5.64
N LYS A 252 -1.97 0.65 4.39
CA LYS A 252 -1.08 0.70 3.23
C LYS A 252 -1.80 1.23 1.99
N GLY A 253 -1.28 2.33 1.44
CA GLY A 253 -1.67 2.84 0.14
C GLY A 253 -1.00 2.09 -1.02
N GLY A 254 -1.72 2.05 -2.13
CA GLY A 254 -1.32 1.51 -3.41
C GLY A 254 -1.27 2.57 -4.52
N ALA A 255 -0.53 2.26 -5.59
CA ALA A 255 -0.72 2.96 -6.87
C ALA A 255 -2.16 2.75 -7.39
N GLU A 256 -2.56 3.49 -8.41
CA GLU A 256 -3.95 3.48 -8.92
C GLU A 256 -5.01 3.77 -7.83
N ALA A 257 -4.65 4.58 -6.84
CA ALA A 257 -5.53 5.02 -5.74
C ALA A 257 -6.21 3.88 -4.94
N CYS A 258 -5.56 2.72 -4.81
CA CYS A 258 -5.95 1.70 -3.83
C CYS A 258 -5.54 2.12 -2.41
N TYR A 259 -6.37 1.86 -1.41
CA TYR A 259 -6.00 2.06 -0.01
C TYR A 259 -6.71 1.08 0.91
N ALA A 260 -5.99 0.47 1.84
CA ALA A 260 -6.59 -0.33 2.91
C ALA A 260 -6.11 0.12 4.29
N VAL A 261 -7.04 0.13 5.24
CA VAL A 261 -6.84 0.53 6.65
C VAL A 261 -7.61 -0.42 7.56
N ALA A 262 -6.96 -0.99 8.56
CA ALA A 262 -7.59 -1.78 9.61
C ALA A 262 -7.31 -1.18 11.00
N LEU A 263 -8.37 -1.09 11.80
CA LEU A 263 -8.32 -0.68 13.21
C LEU A 263 -7.94 -1.86 14.10
N ARG A 264 -7.51 -1.57 15.33
CA ARG A 264 -7.10 -2.60 16.31
C ARG A 264 -8.19 -3.63 16.60
N ASP A 265 -9.46 -3.22 16.57
CA ASP A 265 -10.61 -4.10 16.81
C ASP A 265 -10.99 -4.95 15.58
N GLY A 266 -10.32 -4.77 14.45
CA GLY A 266 -10.57 -5.50 13.21
C GLY A 266 -11.49 -4.78 12.23
N ARG A 267 -12.15 -3.67 12.60
CA ARG A 267 -12.92 -2.89 11.63
C ARG A 267 -11.99 -2.36 10.54
N THR A 268 -12.36 -2.54 9.29
CA THR A 268 -11.44 -2.37 8.15
C THR A 268 -12.12 -1.66 7.00
N VAL A 269 -11.40 -0.75 6.36
CA VAL A 269 -11.82 -0.04 5.14
C VAL A 269 -10.86 -0.41 4.03
N ALA A 270 -11.38 -0.75 2.85
CA ALA A 270 -10.61 -0.76 1.61
C ALA A 270 -11.33 0.05 0.54
N LEU A 271 -10.58 0.79 -0.27
CA LEU A 271 -11.13 1.64 -1.33
C LEU A 271 -10.27 1.62 -2.59
N LYS A 272 -10.91 1.94 -3.73
CA LYS A 272 -10.30 2.20 -5.03
C LYS A 272 -10.98 3.39 -5.67
N ILE A 273 -10.22 4.40 -6.07
CA ILE A 273 -10.72 5.45 -6.98
C ILE A 273 -10.48 4.99 -8.41
N GLU A 274 -11.54 4.92 -9.22
CA GLU A 274 -11.53 4.24 -10.52
C GLU A 274 -10.47 4.76 -11.48
N ASP A 275 -10.34 6.08 -11.59
CA ASP A 275 -9.37 6.77 -12.46
C ASP A 275 -7.92 6.73 -11.94
N GLY A 276 -7.69 6.13 -10.77
CA GLY A 276 -6.36 6.10 -10.14
C GLY A 276 -5.96 7.42 -9.47
N GLY A 277 -6.90 8.38 -9.37
CA GLY A 277 -6.68 9.72 -8.84
C GLY A 277 -6.31 9.76 -7.36
N GLN A 278 -5.01 9.94 -7.09
CA GLN A 278 -4.46 9.94 -5.73
C GLN A 278 -5.00 11.06 -4.83
N ARG A 279 -5.47 12.18 -5.40
CA ARG A 279 -5.97 13.33 -4.64
C ARG A 279 -7.30 13.07 -3.90
N ALA A 280 -8.10 12.11 -4.38
CA ALA A 280 -9.36 11.73 -3.73
C ALA A 280 -9.16 10.64 -2.66
N ARG A 281 -8.15 9.78 -2.83
CA ARG A 281 -7.86 8.65 -1.94
C ARG A 281 -7.85 9.00 -0.43
N PRO A 282 -7.08 9.99 0.06
CA PRO A 282 -7.05 10.31 1.49
C PRO A 282 -8.37 10.89 2.01
N VAL A 283 -9.05 11.70 1.18
CA VAL A 283 -10.36 12.31 1.48
C VAL A 283 -11.43 11.25 1.72
N VAL A 284 -11.51 10.29 0.80
CA VAL A 284 -12.46 9.17 0.83
C VAL A 284 -12.15 8.24 2.02
N MET A 285 -10.86 7.98 2.31
CA MET A 285 -10.46 7.18 3.48
C MET A 285 -10.84 7.86 4.80
N ALA A 286 -10.53 9.15 4.94
CA ALA A 286 -10.84 9.89 6.16
C ALA A 286 -12.36 9.96 6.42
N ALA A 287 -13.18 10.13 5.37
CA ALA A 287 -14.63 10.07 5.49
C ALA A 287 -15.14 8.70 5.97
N ALA A 288 -14.59 7.59 5.43
CA ALA A 288 -14.90 6.25 5.89
C ALA A 288 -14.49 6.02 7.36
N LEU A 289 -13.32 6.52 7.77
CA LEU A 289 -12.85 6.43 9.15
C LEU A 289 -13.70 7.24 10.13
N ARG A 290 -14.18 8.42 9.74
CA ARG A 290 -15.16 9.18 10.53
C ARG A 290 -16.45 8.38 10.76
N ARG A 291 -16.93 7.67 9.75
CA ARG A 291 -18.11 6.77 9.89
C ARG A 291 -17.87 5.64 10.88
N LEU A 292 -16.63 5.17 10.99
CA LEU A 292 -16.20 4.21 12.02
C LEU A 292 -15.97 4.85 13.40
N GLY A 293 -16.25 6.15 13.57
CA GLY A 293 -16.06 6.88 14.83
C GLY A 293 -14.60 7.20 15.14
N VAL A 294 -13.70 7.12 14.16
CA VAL A 294 -12.30 7.51 14.34
C VAL A 294 -12.20 9.02 14.13
N ALA A 295 -11.86 9.74 15.20
CA ALA A 295 -11.71 11.19 15.18
C ALA A 295 -10.37 11.61 15.79
N ASN A 296 -9.55 12.30 15.00
CA ASN A 296 -8.33 12.97 15.43
C ASN A 296 -7.95 14.07 14.41
N PRO A 297 -7.06 15.02 14.76
CA PRO A 297 -6.73 16.14 13.87
C PRO A 297 -6.23 15.73 12.47
N VAL A 298 -5.57 14.58 12.32
CA VAL A 298 -5.08 14.11 11.01
C VAL A 298 -6.23 13.59 10.16
N VAL A 299 -7.16 12.81 10.73
CA VAL A 299 -8.37 12.37 10.03
C VAL A 299 -9.19 13.59 9.60
N GLU A 300 -9.35 14.58 10.49
CA GLU A 300 -10.09 15.80 10.17
C GLU A 300 -9.44 16.61 9.04
N ALA A 301 -8.11 16.74 9.07
CA ALA A 301 -7.35 17.43 8.03
C ALA A 301 -7.35 16.68 6.68
N GLN A 302 -7.33 15.35 6.69
CA GLN A 302 -7.33 14.55 5.47
C GLN A 302 -8.71 14.44 4.82
N ALA A 303 -9.79 14.68 5.56
CA ALA A 303 -11.15 14.62 5.04
C ALA A 303 -11.52 15.76 4.08
N TYR A 304 -10.65 16.76 3.94
CA TYR A 304 -10.80 17.84 2.97
C TYR A 304 -9.43 18.17 2.35
N ALA A 305 -9.34 18.22 1.03
CA ALA A 305 -8.12 18.70 0.37
C ALA A 305 -8.36 20.10 -0.20
N VAL A 306 -7.81 21.11 0.46
CA VAL A 306 -7.98 22.53 0.07
C VAL A 306 -7.54 22.75 -1.37
N GLN A 307 -8.43 23.33 -2.17
CA GLN A 307 -8.12 23.84 -3.49
C GLN A 307 -7.71 25.29 -3.38
N THR A 308 -6.53 25.62 -3.90
CA THR A 308 -6.04 27.00 -3.93
C THR A 308 -6.15 27.61 -5.32
N GLY A 309 -6.32 28.93 -5.39
CA GLY A 309 -6.19 29.75 -6.60
C GLY A 309 -5.40 31.00 -6.24
N GLY A 310 -4.28 31.28 -6.93
CA GLY A 310 -3.39 32.39 -6.55
C GLY A 310 -2.81 32.28 -5.14
N GLY A 311 -2.70 31.07 -4.58
CA GLY A 311 -2.20 30.83 -3.23
C GLY A 311 -3.23 30.97 -2.11
N VAL A 312 -4.47 31.37 -2.41
CA VAL A 312 -5.56 31.45 -1.41
C VAL A 312 -6.53 30.27 -1.54
N PRO A 313 -7.13 29.80 -0.43
CA PRO A 313 -8.20 28.80 -0.48
C PRO A 313 -9.40 29.29 -1.30
N VAL A 314 -9.82 28.50 -2.27
CA VAL A 314 -10.99 28.77 -3.13
C VAL A 314 -11.95 27.59 -3.20
N GLY A 315 -11.65 26.48 -2.56
CA GLY A 315 -12.51 25.30 -2.56
C GLY A 315 -11.86 24.11 -1.89
N GLU A 316 -12.36 22.92 -2.18
CA GLU A 316 -11.97 21.68 -1.52
C GLU A 316 -12.24 20.45 -2.39
N ILE A 317 -11.54 19.36 -2.10
CA ILE A 317 -12.00 18.02 -2.42
C ILE A 317 -12.72 17.48 -1.20
N ARG A 318 -13.95 16.99 -1.39
CA ARG A 318 -14.78 16.42 -0.32
C ARG A 318 -15.31 15.05 -0.73
N ALA A 319 -15.45 14.17 0.25
CA ALA A 319 -16.11 12.89 0.05
C ALA A 319 -17.63 13.08 -0.10
N VAL A 320 -18.26 12.26 -0.93
CA VAL A 320 -19.72 12.21 -1.11
C VAL A 320 -20.17 10.75 -1.20
N GLY A 321 -21.46 10.49 -0.95
CA GLY A 321 -22.01 9.13 -1.06
C GLY A 321 -21.69 8.20 0.13
N PHE A 322 -21.24 8.76 1.25
CA PHE A 322 -21.01 8.07 2.52
C PHE A 322 -22.20 8.21 3.45
#